data_AF-A0A6G3Z260-F1
#
_entry.id   AF-A0A6G3Z260-F1
#
_cell.length_a   1.000
_cell.length_b   1.000
_cell.length_c   1.000
_cell.angle_alpha   90.00
_cell.angle_beta   90.00
_cell.angle_gamma   90.00
#
_symmetry.space_group_name_H-M   'P 1'
#
loop_
_entity.id
_entity.type
_entity.pdbx_description
1 polymer ?
#
loop_
_entity_poly.entity_id
_entity_poly.type
_entity_poly.pdbx_seq_one_letter_code
_entity_poly.pdbx_strand_id
1 'polypeptide(L)'
;MADLSITDLAAQLPANSFTESADDVTLSMKTLMGETSVQLADEKVAEFVSKLLAGAAGAQVAYNDANPTTLSSYPNPTFGTPIADGQGGFVATRNHTVSVRVPLNSDEITAASS
;
A
#
# COMPACT_ATOMS: atom_id res chain seq x y z
N MET A 1 -15.68 -14.28 10.31
CA MET A 1 -15.53 -13.11 9.42
C MET A 1 -14.35 -13.41 8.52
N ALA A 2 -14.36 -13.01 7.26
CA ALA A 2 -13.16 -13.14 6.45
C ALA A 2 -12.13 -12.16 7.01
N ASP A 3 -10.88 -12.58 7.13
CA ASP A 3 -9.77 -11.71 7.49
C ASP A 3 -9.16 -11.14 6.21
N LEU A 4 -8.67 -9.91 6.27
CA LEU A 4 -7.90 -9.33 5.17
C LEU A 4 -6.56 -10.09 5.08
N SER A 5 -6.35 -10.83 4.01
CA SER A 5 -5.17 -11.68 3.83
C SER A 5 -4.09 -11.04 2.95
N ILE A 6 -2.87 -11.57 3.01
CA ILE A 6 -1.80 -11.19 2.07
C ILE A 6 -2.17 -11.57 0.63
N THR A 7 -2.95 -12.63 0.45
CA THR A 7 -3.49 -13.00 -0.86
C THR A 7 -4.42 -11.92 -1.42
N ASP A 8 -5.25 -11.29 -0.59
CA ASP A 8 -6.11 -10.18 -1.03
C ASP A 8 -5.28 -8.95 -1.42
N LEU A 9 -4.21 -8.67 -0.69
CA LEU A 9 -3.26 -7.61 -1.04
C LEU A 9 -2.51 -7.93 -2.35
N ALA A 10 -2.06 -9.18 -2.52
CA ALA A 10 -1.33 -9.64 -3.70
C ALA A 10 -2.19 -9.54 -4.97
N ALA A 11 -3.50 -9.78 -4.87
CA ALA A 11 -4.44 -9.64 -5.97
C ALA A 11 -4.59 -8.20 -6.48
N GLN A 12 -4.23 -7.20 -5.66
CA GLN A 12 -4.30 -5.77 -6.00
C GLN A 12 -2.97 -5.22 -6.53
N LEU A 13 -1.96 -6.07 -6.66
CA LEU A 13 -0.61 -5.73 -7.10
C LEU A 13 -0.24 -6.54 -8.35
N PRO A 14 0.83 -6.16 -9.08
CA PRO A 14 1.30 -6.97 -10.20
C PRO A 14 1.53 -8.43 -9.77
N ALA A 15 1.13 -9.38 -10.61
CA ALA A 15 1.23 -10.81 -10.29
C ALA A 15 2.67 -11.19 -9.91
N ASN A 16 2.83 -12.04 -8.89
CA ASN A 16 4.12 -12.42 -8.29
C ASN A 16 4.87 -11.26 -7.59
N SER A 17 4.21 -10.15 -7.28
CA SER A 17 4.80 -9.14 -6.38
C SER A 17 4.96 -9.71 -4.98
N PHE A 18 3.97 -10.45 -4.50
CA PHE A 18 4.05 -11.22 -3.27
C PHE A 18 4.11 -12.72 -3.59
N THR A 19 4.91 -13.45 -2.81
CA THR A 19 4.95 -14.91 -2.83
C THR A 19 4.99 -15.40 -1.39
N GLU A 20 3.98 -16.18 -1.01
CA GLU A 20 3.86 -16.77 0.31
C GLU A 20 4.52 -18.16 0.32
N SER A 21 5.33 -18.44 1.33
CA SER A 21 5.92 -19.76 1.56
C SER A 21 5.89 -20.07 3.04
N ALA A 22 4.97 -20.96 3.44
CA ALA A 22 4.67 -21.22 4.85
C ALA A 22 4.35 -19.91 5.60
N ASP A 23 5.17 -19.55 6.59
CA ASP A 23 4.99 -18.36 7.42
C ASP A 23 5.78 -17.14 6.89
N ASP A 24 6.51 -17.31 5.79
CA ASP A 24 7.30 -16.24 5.17
C ASP A 24 6.58 -15.64 3.96
N VAL A 25 6.65 -14.31 3.85
CA VAL A 25 6.16 -13.56 2.70
C VAL A 25 7.34 -12.87 2.01
N THR A 26 7.60 -13.25 0.77
CA THR A 26 8.61 -12.60 -0.06
C THR A 26 7.95 -11.52 -0.93
N LEU A 27 8.52 -10.30 -0.88
CA LEU A 27 8.14 -9.21 -1.77
C LEU A 27 9.20 -9.04 -2.88
N SER A 28 8.77 -9.18 -4.14
CA SER A 28 9.59 -8.86 -5.31
C SER A 28 9.43 -7.40 -5.70
N MET A 29 10.41 -6.58 -5.28
CA MET A 29 10.49 -5.15 -5.66
C MET A 29 10.61 -4.96 -7.17
N LYS A 30 11.29 -5.89 -7.87
CA LYS A 30 11.39 -5.91 -9.33
C LYS A 30 10.02 -6.06 -9.97
N THR A 31 9.23 -7.02 -9.50
CA THR A 31 7.91 -7.29 -10.06
C THR A 31 6.93 -6.16 -9.73
N LEU A 32 6.94 -5.69 -8.49
CA LEU A 32 6.08 -4.59 -8.04
C LEU A 32 6.36 -3.30 -8.82
N MET A 33 7.64 -2.98 -9.05
CA MET A 33 8.01 -1.75 -9.76
C MET A 33 8.07 -1.91 -11.28
N GLY A 34 8.07 -3.13 -11.81
CA GLY A 34 8.22 -3.40 -13.25
C GLY A 34 9.66 -3.25 -13.74
N GLU A 35 10.63 -3.45 -12.86
CA GLU A 35 12.05 -3.16 -13.09
C GLU A 35 12.89 -4.41 -13.28
N THR A 36 13.89 -4.33 -14.16
CA THR A 36 14.84 -5.43 -14.40
C THR A 36 15.94 -5.50 -13.34
N SER A 37 16.25 -4.38 -12.69
CA SER A 37 17.10 -4.28 -11.50
C SER A 37 16.62 -3.12 -10.63
N VAL A 38 16.57 -3.32 -9.31
CA VAL A 38 16.15 -2.28 -8.37
C VAL A 38 17.35 -1.79 -7.59
N GLN A 39 17.66 -0.49 -7.71
CA GLN A 39 18.47 0.19 -6.71
C GLN A 39 17.55 0.65 -5.58
N LEU A 40 17.84 0.24 -4.35
CA LEU A 40 17.03 0.56 -3.16
C LEU A 40 17.40 1.94 -2.61
N ALA A 41 17.33 2.96 -3.47
CA ALA A 41 17.63 4.34 -3.11
C ALA A 41 16.60 5.29 -3.73
N ASP A 42 16.46 6.46 -3.10
CA ASP A 42 15.77 7.63 -3.61
C ASP A 42 14.37 7.35 -4.18
N GLU A 43 14.13 7.68 -5.46
CA GLU A 43 12.82 7.61 -6.09
C GLU A 43 12.24 6.19 -6.12
N LYS A 44 13.08 5.14 -6.08
CA LYS A 44 12.61 3.76 -6.07
C LYS A 44 12.03 3.34 -4.74
N VAL A 45 12.53 3.91 -3.63
CA VAL A 45 11.91 3.70 -2.32
C VAL A 45 10.55 4.41 -2.25
N ALA A 46 10.45 5.62 -2.82
CA ALA A 46 9.20 6.35 -2.90
C ALA A 46 8.16 5.65 -3.81
N GLU A 47 8.60 5.12 -4.95
CA GLU A 47 7.77 4.33 -5.87
C GLU A 47 7.24 3.06 -5.20
N PHE A 48 8.10 2.34 -4.48
CA PHE A 48 7.72 1.16 -3.71
C PHE A 48 6.59 1.47 -2.72
N VAL A 49 6.79 2.43 -1.81
CA VAL A 49 5.80 2.79 -0.79
C VAL A 49 4.48 3.22 -1.44
N SER A 50 4.57 3.99 -2.52
CA SER A 50 3.42 4.47 -3.27
C SER A 50 2.61 3.32 -3.88
N LYS A 51 3.27 2.33 -4.49
CA LYS A 51 2.60 1.17 -5.10
C LYS A 51 2.02 0.23 -4.05
N LEU A 52 2.73 -0.01 -2.95
CA LEU A 52 2.25 -0.84 -1.84
C LEU A 52 1.00 -0.23 -1.19
N LEU A 53 1.01 1.07 -0.92
CA LEU A 53 -0.14 1.77 -0.34
C LEU A 53 -1.35 1.79 -1.28
N ALA A 54 -1.12 1.83 -2.60
CA ALA A 54 -2.18 1.70 -3.60
C ALA A 54 -2.86 0.31 -3.52
N GLY A 55 -2.06 -0.76 -3.47
CA GLY A 55 -2.57 -2.13 -3.35
C GLY A 55 -3.33 -2.34 -2.04
N ALA A 56 -2.81 -1.81 -0.92
CA ALA A 56 -3.47 -1.88 0.38
C ALA A 56 -4.83 -1.17 0.41
N ALA A 57 -4.94 0.00 -0.21
CA ALA A 57 -6.21 0.71 -0.34
C ALA A 57 -7.22 -0.11 -1.17
N GLY A 58 -6.79 -0.69 -2.30
CA GLY A 58 -7.64 -1.57 -3.11
C GLY A 58 -8.11 -2.82 -2.35
N ALA A 59 -7.21 -3.44 -1.58
CA ALA A 59 -7.54 -4.65 -0.81
C ALA A 59 -8.52 -4.33 0.31
N GLN A 60 -8.39 -3.17 0.95
CA GLN A 60 -9.34 -2.69 1.95
C GLN A 60 -10.72 -2.41 1.34
N VAL A 61 -10.80 -1.83 0.13
CA VAL A 61 -12.07 -1.61 -0.56
C VAL A 61 -12.76 -2.94 -0.82
N ALA A 62 -12.05 -3.91 -1.41
CA ALA A 62 -12.59 -5.24 -1.66
C ALA A 62 -13.03 -5.96 -0.38
N TYR A 63 -12.25 -5.82 0.70
CA TYR A 63 -12.60 -6.34 2.01
C TYR A 63 -13.89 -5.72 2.56
N ASN A 64 -14.01 -4.40 2.51
CA ASN A 64 -15.17 -3.66 2.99
C ASN A 64 -16.44 -3.96 2.18
N ASP A 65 -16.31 -4.20 0.87
CA ASP A 65 -17.44 -4.60 0.02
C ASP A 65 -17.96 -5.99 0.39
N ALA A 66 -17.08 -6.88 0.87
CA ALA A 66 -17.40 -8.24 1.28
C ALA A 66 -17.82 -8.38 2.76
N ASN A 67 -17.66 -7.34 3.59
CA ASN A 67 -17.84 -7.44 5.03
C ASN A 67 -18.70 -6.30 5.61
N PRO A 68 -19.49 -6.57 6.66
CA PRO A 68 -20.33 -5.54 7.30
C PRO A 68 -19.54 -4.53 8.14
N THR A 69 -18.30 -4.86 8.53
CA THR A 69 -17.41 -3.98 9.31
C THR A 69 -16.42 -3.32 8.37
N THR A 70 -16.40 -1.98 8.36
CA THR A 70 -15.55 -1.22 7.44
C THR A 70 -14.24 -0.80 8.10
N LEU A 71 -13.13 -1.13 7.46
CA LEU A 71 -11.82 -0.59 7.77
C LEU A 71 -11.69 0.82 7.14
N SER A 72 -10.96 1.73 7.79
CA SER A 72 -10.73 3.10 7.30
C SER A 72 -9.24 3.51 7.26
N SER A 73 -8.35 2.53 7.30
CA SER A 73 -6.91 2.73 7.54
C SER A 73 -6.13 3.19 6.30
N TYR A 74 -6.56 2.80 5.10
CA TYR A 74 -5.89 3.12 3.83
C TYR A 74 -6.82 3.96 2.93
N PRO A 75 -6.82 5.28 3.08
CA PRO A 75 -7.65 6.14 2.23
C PRO A 75 -7.08 6.21 0.82
N ASN A 76 -7.99 6.26 -0.16
CA ASN A 76 -7.60 6.52 -1.54
C ASN A 76 -6.90 7.88 -1.63
N PRO A 77 -5.71 7.95 -2.24
CA PRO A 77 -5.01 9.20 -2.41
C PRO A 77 -5.80 10.13 -3.32
N THR A 78 -5.69 11.42 -3.04
CA THR A 78 -6.19 12.46 -3.94
C THR A 78 -5.08 12.86 -4.90
N PHE A 79 -5.42 12.94 -6.19
CA PHE A 79 -4.52 13.39 -7.22
C PHE A 79 -4.77 14.87 -7.51
N GLY A 80 -3.70 15.67 -7.46
CA GLY A 80 -3.72 17.05 -7.92
C GLY A 80 -3.80 17.14 -9.44
N THR A 81 -3.99 18.36 -9.96
CA THR A 81 -4.01 18.63 -11.40
C THR A 81 -2.68 18.18 -12.04
N PRO A 82 -2.70 17.38 -13.13
CA PRO A 82 -1.49 17.02 -13.86
C PRO A 82 -0.75 18.25 -14.41
N ILE A 83 0.58 18.25 -14.31
CA ILE A 83 1.48 19.31 -14.76
C ILE A 83 2.49 18.70 -15.72
N ALA A 84 2.82 19.40 -16.82
CA ALA A 84 3.84 18.94 -17.75
C ALA A 84 5.23 18.97 -17.09
N ASP A 85 6.02 17.90 -17.23
CA ASP A 85 7.32 17.74 -16.56
C ASP A 85 8.52 18.32 -17.34
N GLY A 86 8.26 19.08 -18.42
CA GLY A 86 9.28 19.67 -19.28
C GLY A 86 10.04 18.66 -20.15
N GLN A 87 9.81 17.36 -20.00
CA GLN A 87 10.44 16.26 -20.74
C GLN A 87 9.44 15.52 -21.64
N GLY A 88 8.23 16.06 -21.79
CA GLY A 88 7.17 15.49 -22.60
C GLY A 88 6.24 14.54 -21.84
N GLY A 89 6.43 14.38 -20.52
CA GLY A 89 5.54 13.65 -19.63
C GLY A 89 4.63 14.57 -18.81
N PHE A 90 3.76 13.96 -18.01
CA PHE A 90 2.92 14.65 -17.02
C PHE A 90 3.17 14.06 -15.64
N VAL A 91 3.34 14.93 -14.64
CA VAL A 91 3.43 14.58 -13.23
C VAL A 91 2.20 15.11 -12.49
N ALA A 92 1.74 14.40 -11.48
CA ALA A 92 0.68 14.86 -10.58
C ALA A 92 1.11 14.68 -9.13
N THR A 93 0.73 15.63 -8.28
CA THR A 93 0.91 15.47 -6.83
C THR A 93 -0.07 14.43 -6.31
N ARG A 94 0.43 13.42 -5.58
CA ARG A 94 -0.40 12.37 -4.96
C ARG A 94 -0.38 12.55 -3.45
N ASN A 95 -1.52 12.96 -2.88
CA ASN A 95 -1.65 13.21 -1.45
C ASN A 95 -2.28 12.00 -0.74
N HIS A 96 -1.60 11.49 0.28
CA HIS A 96 -2.10 10.45 1.18
C HIS A 96 -2.39 11.07 2.56
N THR A 97 -3.66 11.07 2.99
CA THR A 97 -4.05 11.59 4.32
C THR A 97 -4.29 10.42 5.26
N VAL A 98 -3.34 10.08 6.13
CA VAL A 98 -3.52 9.00 7.10
C VAL A 98 -3.98 9.58 8.43
N SER A 99 -5.19 9.20 8.88
CA SER A 99 -5.72 9.56 10.20
C SER A 99 -5.63 8.35 11.13
N VAL A 100 -4.62 8.32 12.00
CA VAL A 100 -4.47 7.26 13.01
C VAL A 100 -5.00 7.75 14.35
N ARG A 101 -5.84 6.95 14.99
CA ARG A 101 -6.29 7.19 16.37
C ARG A 101 -5.23 6.66 17.32
N VAL A 102 -4.46 7.55 17.92
CA VAL A 102 -3.46 7.20 18.95
C VAL A 102 -4.04 7.41 20.36
N PRO A 103 -3.75 6.50 21.33
CA PRO A 103 -4.07 6.72 22.73
C PRO A 103 -3.39 8.00 23.25
N LEU A 104 -4.08 8.74 24.14
CA LEU A 104 -3.55 9.99 24.70
C LEU A 104 -2.36 9.73 25.67
N ASN A 105 -2.28 8.52 26.22
CA ASN A 105 -1.19 8.07 27.07
C ASN A 105 -0.11 7.40 26.21
N SER A 106 1.00 8.10 26.00
CA SER A 106 2.16 7.60 25.25
C SER A 106 2.82 6.37 25.89
N ASP A 107 2.53 6.06 27.15
CA ASP A 107 3.11 4.94 27.90
C ASP A 107 2.29 3.63 27.80
N GLU A 108 1.11 3.65 27.16
CA GLU A 108 0.24 2.47 26.97
C GLU A 108 0.26 1.92 25.54
N ILE A 109 1.27 2.29 24.72
CA ILE A 109 1.48 1.70 23.39
C ILE A 109 2.15 0.32 23.57
N THR A 110 1.42 -0.61 24.19
CA THR A 110 1.72 -2.04 24.10
C THR A 110 0.88 -2.61 22.97
N ALA A 111 1.54 -3.20 21.97
CA ALA A 111 0.88 -3.95 20.91
C ALA A 111 0.05 -5.09 21.54
N ALA A 112 -1.26 -4.93 21.59
CA ALA A 112 -2.14 -6.01 21.98
C ALA A 112 -2.28 -6.97 20.80
N SER A 113 -1.51 -8.05 20.82
CA SER A 113 -1.84 -9.26 20.08
C SER A 113 -2.99 -9.96 20.80
N SER A 114 -4.15 -10.06 20.17
CA SER A 114 -5.21 -11.01 20.54
C SER A 114 -5.50 -11.91 19.35
#